data_AF-A0AA96ZML5-F1
#
_entry.id   AF-A0AA96ZML5-F1
#
_cell.length_a   1.000
_cell.length_b   1.000
_cell.length_c   1.000
_cell.angle_alpha   90.00
_cell.angle_beta   90.00
_cell.angle_gamma   90.00
#
_symmetry.space_group_name_H-M   'P 1'
#
loop_
_entity.id
_entity.type
_entity.pdbx_description
1 polymer ?
#
loop_
_entity_poly.entity_id
_entity_poly.type
_entity_poly.pdbx_seq_one_letter_code
_entity_poly.pdbx_strand_id
1 'polypeptide(L)'
;MELHLRKEEVIEGQAEFVRFISDEFNKQLLIKTIENCINDRDWPMSYYNLRSDQLPNLIGDKAAKYFFWAVFGGFYSNQFDFEFEETEVVLMNYIILNYSAKFIRAKQYNINPLGFDSIHFTYGPENDRVNTYIKRNDEEQFTLRLNPWEFTFMLKDSIEYFSNMINDDVLDYKPFKDSILENVELIQDSLTQLKNKIKKEELS
;
A
#
# COMPACT_ATOMS: atom_id res chain seq x y z
N MET A 1 -1.41 4.45 -13.64
CA MET A 1 -1.86 5.63 -14.42
C MET A 1 -1.23 6.91 -13.89
N GLU A 2 -1.18 7.10 -12.57
CA GLU A 2 -0.66 8.30 -11.90
C GLU A 2 0.84 8.50 -12.09
N LEU A 3 1.61 7.42 -12.25
CA LEU A 3 3.06 7.48 -12.47
C LEU A 3 3.46 7.67 -13.94
N HIS A 4 2.50 7.65 -14.88
CA HIS A 4 2.77 7.75 -16.32
C HIS A 4 2.57 9.17 -16.84
N LEU A 5 3.24 10.14 -16.22
CA LEU A 5 3.29 11.52 -16.72
C LEU A 5 4.52 11.71 -17.60
N ARG A 6 4.39 12.49 -18.67
CA ARG A 6 5.52 12.96 -19.47
C ARG A 6 6.29 14.05 -18.72
N LYS A 7 7.54 14.28 -19.10
CA LYS A 7 8.41 15.33 -18.51
C LYS A 7 7.72 16.69 -18.49
N GLU A 8 7.08 17.07 -19.58
CA GLU A 8 6.40 18.36 -19.71
C GLU A 8 5.21 18.47 -18.74
N GLU A 9 4.47 17.38 -18.54
CA GLU A 9 3.32 17.34 -17.63
C GLU A 9 3.73 17.46 -16.17
N VAL A 10 4.89 16.88 -15.81
CA VAL A 10 5.48 17.03 -14.48
C VAL A 10 5.91 18.48 -14.24
N ILE A 11 6.64 19.09 -15.19
CA ILE A 11 7.13 20.47 -15.05
C ILE A 11 5.96 21.47 -14.96
N GLU A 12 4.98 21.35 -15.86
CA GLU A 12 3.81 22.24 -15.86
C GLU A 12 2.97 22.08 -14.59
N GLY A 13 2.77 20.83 -14.14
CA GLY A 13 2.02 20.55 -12.93
C GLY A 13 2.74 21.02 -11.66
N GLN A 14 4.06 20.86 -11.58
CA GLN A 14 4.87 21.37 -10.48
C GLN A 14 4.78 22.90 -10.40
N ALA A 15 4.97 23.60 -11.51
CA ALA A 15 4.91 25.07 -11.53
C ALA A 15 3.53 25.59 -11.08
N GLU A 16 2.44 24.94 -11.50
CA GLU A 16 1.09 25.28 -11.04
C GLU A 16 0.91 24.97 -9.55
N PHE A 17 1.39 23.82 -9.09
CA PHE A 17 1.32 23.39 -7.70
C PHE A 17 2.08 24.34 -6.77
N VAL A 18 3.37 24.61 -7.05
CA VAL A 18 4.23 25.55 -6.31
C VAL A 18 3.58 26.93 -6.21
N ARG A 19 3.05 27.44 -7.33
CA ARG A 19 2.32 28.72 -7.34
C ARG A 19 1.13 28.68 -6.37
N PHE A 20 0.34 27.61 -6.38
CA PHE A 20 -0.80 27.46 -5.46
C PHE A 20 -0.35 27.41 -4.00
N ILE A 21 0.64 26.57 -3.67
CA ILE A 21 1.09 26.34 -2.29
C ILE A 21 2.00 27.45 -1.74
N SER A 22 2.34 28.46 -2.53
CA SER A 22 3.09 29.62 -2.06
C SER A 22 2.35 30.41 -0.97
N ASP A 23 1.02 30.30 -0.91
CA ASP A 23 0.17 30.85 0.15
C ASP A 23 -0.08 29.79 1.24
N GLU A 24 0.18 30.14 2.50
CA GLU A 24 -0.05 29.26 3.64
C GLU A 24 -1.53 28.87 3.81
N PHE A 25 -2.46 29.77 3.49
CA PHE A 25 -3.89 29.47 3.49
C PHE A 25 -4.20 28.34 2.50
N ASN A 26 -3.61 28.38 1.31
CA ASN A 26 -3.79 27.37 0.27
C ASN A 26 -3.22 26.01 0.68
N LYS A 27 -2.07 25.98 1.38
CA LYS A 27 -1.54 24.73 1.95
C LYS A 27 -2.52 24.11 2.94
N GLN A 28 -3.04 24.90 3.86
CA GLN A 28 -4.01 24.44 4.84
C GLN A 28 -5.31 23.97 4.16
N LEU A 29 -5.76 24.66 3.13
CA LEU A 29 -6.94 24.28 2.35
C LEU A 29 -6.75 22.94 1.64
N LEU A 30 -5.58 22.70 1.04
CA LEU A 30 -5.21 21.41 0.45
C LEU A 30 -5.25 20.29 1.49
N ILE A 31 -4.57 20.48 2.63
CA ILE A 31 -4.52 19.50 3.72
C ILE A 31 -5.94 19.18 4.22
N LYS A 32 -6.77 20.22 4.47
CA LYS A 32 -8.14 20.04 4.94
C LYS A 32 -9.03 19.33 3.93
N THR A 33 -8.83 19.59 2.63
CA THR A 33 -9.56 18.88 1.57
C THR A 33 -9.25 17.39 1.60
N ILE A 34 -7.97 17.03 1.72
CA ILE A 34 -7.53 15.64 1.86
C ILE A 34 -8.09 15.00 3.14
N GLU A 35 -7.96 15.68 4.28
CA GLU A 35 -8.47 15.19 5.57
C GLU A 35 -9.97 14.94 5.54
N ASN A 36 -10.75 15.87 4.98
CA ASN A 36 -12.20 15.73 4.89
C ASN A 36 -12.60 14.55 4.00
N CYS A 37 -11.93 14.34 2.87
CA CYS A 37 -12.21 13.20 2.00
C CYS A 37 -11.87 11.86 2.68
N ILE A 38 -10.74 11.80 3.38
CA ILE A 38 -10.27 10.56 4.03
C ILE A 38 -11.13 10.19 5.23
N ASN A 39 -11.66 11.19 5.94
CA ASN A 39 -12.55 10.98 7.08
C ASN A 39 -14.03 10.89 6.66
N ASP A 40 -14.32 10.94 5.36
CA ASP A 40 -15.66 10.74 4.83
C ASP A 40 -16.13 9.30 5.11
N ARG A 41 -17.43 9.13 5.32
CA ARG A 41 -18.06 7.82 5.50
C ARG A 41 -17.95 6.94 4.26
N ASP A 42 -17.81 7.58 3.10
CA ASP A 42 -17.67 6.90 1.81
C ASP A 42 -16.21 6.51 1.52
N TRP A 43 -15.27 6.73 2.44
CA TRP A 43 -13.92 6.18 2.32
C TRP A 43 -13.97 4.64 2.32
N PRO A 44 -13.23 3.94 1.44
CA PRO A 44 -12.21 4.42 0.51
C PRO A 44 -12.69 4.91 -0.87
N MET A 45 -13.98 4.82 -1.20
CA MET A 45 -14.50 5.20 -2.52
C MET A 45 -14.36 6.70 -2.81
N SER A 46 -14.46 7.55 -1.79
CA SER A 46 -14.29 8.99 -1.91
C SER A 46 -12.91 9.41 -2.48
N TYR A 47 -11.89 8.54 -2.44
CA TYR A 47 -10.59 8.75 -3.11
C TYR A 47 -10.74 9.15 -4.58
N TYR A 48 -11.68 8.54 -5.31
CA TYR A 48 -11.86 8.84 -6.73
C TYR A 48 -12.44 10.23 -6.96
N ASN A 49 -13.29 10.71 -6.03
CA ASN A 49 -13.79 12.09 -6.05
C ASN A 49 -12.66 13.08 -5.70
N LEU A 50 -11.83 12.77 -4.71
CA LEU A 50 -10.65 13.58 -4.40
C LEU A 50 -9.72 13.72 -5.60
N ARG A 51 -9.48 12.59 -6.29
CA ARG A 51 -8.56 12.49 -7.42
C ARG A 51 -9.06 13.17 -8.67
N SER A 52 -10.33 12.99 -9.00
CA SER A 52 -10.88 13.39 -10.30
C SER A 52 -11.70 14.68 -10.28
N ASP A 53 -12.05 15.19 -9.09
CA ASP A 53 -12.90 16.38 -8.96
C ASP A 53 -12.35 17.39 -7.94
N GLN A 54 -12.23 17.00 -6.65
CA GLN A 54 -11.95 17.97 -5.59
C GLN A 54 -10.57 18.62 -5.72
N LEU A 55 -9.50 17.84 -5.90
CA LEU A 55 -8.15 18.41 -6.09
C LEU A 55 -8.01 19.13 -7.43
N PRO A 56 -8.42 18.57 -8.58
CA PRO A 56 -8.37 19.30 -9.85
C PRO A 56 -9.09 20.66 -9.81
N ASN A 57 -10.24 20.76 -9.15
CA ASN A 57 -10.96 22.03 -9.01
C ASN A 57 -10.28 23.00 -8.03
N LEU A 58 -9.55 22.49 -7.04
CA LEU A 58 -8.87 23.29 -6.03
C LEU A 58 -7.54 23.86 -6.53
N ILE A 59 -6.67 22.99 -7.05
CA ILE A 59 -5.27 23.33 -7.37
C ILE A 59 -5.00 23.40 -8.88
N GLY A 60 -5.95 23.00 -9.71
CA GLY A 60 -5.79 22.85 -11.16
C GLY A 60 -5.52 21.39 -11.56
N ASP A 61 -5.98 21.01 -12.76
CA ASP A 61 -5.87 19.63 -13.25
C ASP A 61 -4.41 19.15 -13.40
N LYS A 62 -3.50 20.02 -13.85
CA LYS A 62 -2.08 19.66 -13.99
C LYS A 62 -1.40 19.54 -12.64
N ALA A 63 -1.64 20.48 -11.74
CA ALA A 63 -1.16 20.41 -10.35
C ALA A 63 -1.68 19.17 -9.62
N ALA A 64 -2.96 18.80 -9.80
CA ALA A 64 -3.52 17.59 -9.20
C ALA A 64 -2.87 16.31 -9.74
N LYS A 65 -2.59 16.24 -11.04
CA LYS A 65 -1.83 15.11 -11.63
C LYS A 65 -0.42 15.02 -11.06
N TYR A 66 0.29 16.14 -11.00
CA TYR A 66 1.61 16.23 -10.38
C TYR A 66 1.58 15.80 -8.90
N PHE A 67 0.60 16.27 -8.14
CA PHE A 67 0.40 15.93 -6.75
C PHE A 67 0.33 14.41 -6.53
N PHE A 68 -0.54 13.71 -7.25
CA PHE A 68 -0.65 12.25 -7.11
C PHE A 68 0.60 11.53 -7.64
N TRP A 69 1.20 12.01 -8.72
CA TRP A 69 2.47 11.48 -9.22
C TRP A 69 3.54 11.51 -8.13
N ALA A 70 3.71 12.66 -7.46
CA ALA A 70 4.68 12.83 -6.39
C ALA A 70 4.34 11.98 -5.15
N VAL A 71 3.08 11.94 -4.71
CA VAL A 71 2.66 11.13 -3.54
C VAL A 71 2.90 9.63 -3.74
N PHE A 72 2.76 9.11 -4.96
CA PHE A 72 2.97 7.69 -5.26
C PHE A 72 4.43 7.33 -5.60
N GLY A 73 5.39 8.21 -5.31
CA GLY A 73 6.81 7.93 -5.51
C GLY A 73 7.27 8.15 -6.95
N GLY A 74 6.69 9.13 -7.65
CA GLY A 74 7.24 9.68 -8.88
C GLY A 74 8.74 9.94 -8.71
N PHE A 75 9.55 9.28 -9.54
CA PHE A 75 11.00 9.25 -9.31
C PHE A 75 11.66 10.61 -9.61
N TYR A 76 12.35 11.10 -8.59
CA TYR A 76 13.32 12.20 -8.53
C TYR A 76 14.61 11.89 -9.33
N SER A 77 14.52 11.21 -10.48
CA SER A 77 15.73 10.83 -11.20
C SER A 77 16.39 12.05 -11.83
N ASN A 78 17.72 12.09 -11.83
CA ASN A 78 18.57 13.14 -12.41
C ASN A 78 18.36 13.36 -13.94
N GLN A 79 17.35 12.75 -14.55
CA GLN A 79 16.97 12.95 -15.96
C GLN A 79 16.03 14.15 -16.16
N PHE A 80 15.54 14.72 -15.08
CA PHE A 80 14.72 15.92 -15.13
C PHE A 80 15.49 17.13 -14.61
N ASP A 81 15.64 18.14 -15.46
CA ASP A 81 16.20 19.45 -15.10
C ASP A 81 15.16 20.26 -14.30
N PHE A 82 14.76 19.79 -13.12
CA PHE A 82 13.96 20.57 -12.19
C PHE A 82 14.49 20.42 -10.77
N GLU A 83 14.53 21.54 -10.04
CA GLU A 83 14.84 21.58 -8.62
C GLU A 83 13.54 21.75 -7.85
N PHE A 84 13.39 21.03 -6.73
CA PHE A 84 12.26 21.21 -5.84
C PHE A 84 12.46 22.47 -5.01
N GLU A 85 11.39 23.24 -4.84
CA GLU A 85 11.39 24.32 -3.86
C GLU A 85 11.25 23.75 -2.44
N GLU A 86 11.95 24.34 -1.46
CA GLU A 86 11.92 23.86 -0.06
C GLU A 86 10.49 23.81 0.51
N THR A 87 9.64 24.77 0.10
CA THR A 87 8.23 24.88 0.47
C THR A 87 7.40 23.68 -0.03
N GLU A 88 7.67 23.20 -1.23
CA GLU A 88 7.06 22.01 -1.81
C GLU A 88 7.51 20.74 -1.08
N VAL A 89 8.81 20.61 -0.83
CA VAL A 89 9.38 19.43 -0.16
C VAL A 89 8.74 19.21 1.20
N VAL A 90 8.60 20.26 2.01
CA VAL A 90 8.01 20.16 3.36
C VAL A 90 6.56 19.67 3.31
N LEU A 91 5.74 20.29 2.46
CA LEU A 91 4.33 19.92 2.34
C LEU A 91 4.15 18.50 1.78
N MET A 92 4.90 18.16 0.73
CA MET A 92 4.81 16.84 0.11
C MET A 92 5.29 15.75 1.05
N ASN A 93 6.36 15.97 1.81
CA ASN A 93 6.80 15.04 2.84
C ASN A 93 5.72 14.82 3.90
N TYR A 94 5.07 15.89 4.37
CA TYR A 94 3.95 15.77 5.29
C TYR A 94 2.82 14.92 4.69
N ILE A 95 2.44 15.16 3.44
CA ILE A 95 1.34 14.44 2.79
C ILE A 95 1.70 12.97 2.55
N ILE A 96 2.92 12.69 2.09
CA ILE A 96 3.41 11.33 1.88
C ILE A 96 3.39 10.55 3.19
N LEU A 97 3.93 11.11 4.27
CA LEU A 97 4.00 10.44 5.57
C LEU A 97 2.61 10.15 6.17
N ASN A 98 1.63 11.04 5.96
CA ASN A 98 0.33 10.92 6.61
C ASN A 98 -0.76 10.23 5.76
N TYR A 99 -0.65 10.29 4.43
CA TYR A 99 -1.76 9.92 3.53
C TYR A 99 -1.41 8.93 2.43
N SER A 100 -0.14 8.70 2.09
CA SER A 100 0.24 7.78 1.00
C SER A 100 -0.34 6.37 1.17
N ALA A 101 -0.16 5.78 2.36
CA ALA A 101 -0.69 4.46 2.69
C ALA A 101 -2.23 4.39 2.58
N LYS A 102 -2.92 5.48 2.94
CA LYS A 102 -4.38 5.56 2.81
C LYS A 102 -4.78 5.55 1.33
N PHE A 103 -4.12 6.35 0.49
CA PHE A 103 -4.40 6.36 -0.94
C PHE A 103 -4.09 5.00 -1.60
N ILE A 104 -3.03 4.31 -1.18
CA ILE A 104 -2.72 2.96 -1.66
C ILE A 104 -3.85 1.99 -1.32
N ARG A 105 -4.33 1.99 -0.07
CA ARG A 105 -5.47 1.17 0.36
C ARG A 105 -6.70 1.42 -0.51
N ALA A 106 -7.02 2.69 -0.80
CA ALA A 106 -8.17 3.01 -1.62
C ALA A 106 -8.09 2.43 -3.03
N LYS A 107 -6.89 2.39 -3.60
CA LYS A 107 -6.65 1.74 -4.90
C LYS A 107 -6.74 0.22 -4.81
N GLN A 108 -6.24 -0.39 -3.74
CA GLN A 108 -6.37 -1.84 -3.50
C GLN A 108 -7.83 -2.25 -3.36
N TYR A 109 -8.64 -1.46 -2.63
CA TYR A 109 -10.08 -1.66 -2.50
C TYR A 109 -10.77 -1.68 -3.86
N ASN A 110 -10.47 -0.75 -4.76
CA ASN A 110 -11.11 -0.71 -6.07
C ASN A 110 -10.76 -1.90 -6.98
N ILE A 111 -9.59 -2.52 -6.78
CA ILE A 111 -9.20 -3.74 -7.51
C ILE A 111 -9.91 -4.95 -6.90
N ASN A 112 -9.88 -5.07 -5.56
CA ASN A 112 -10.51 -6.15 -4.82
C ASN A 112 -10.95 -5.67 -3.43
N PRO A 113 -12.23 -5.31 -3.24
CA PRO A 113 -12.75 -4.85 -1.94
C PRO A 113 -12.58 -5.88 -0.83
N LEU A 114 -12.66 -7.16 -1.18
CA LEU A 114 -12.57 -8.29 -0.24
C LEU A 114 -11.12 -8.80 -0.06
N GLY A 115 -10.15 -8.14 -0.70
CA GLY A 115 -8.72 -8.44 -0.52
C GLY A 115 -8.21 -8.01 0.85
N PHE A 116 -6.97 -8.41 1.19
CA PHE A 116 -6.30 -7.97 2.41
C PHE A 116 -5.44 -6.71 2.16
N ASP A 117 -5.46 -5.80 3.14
CA ASP A 117 -4.62 -4.60 3.23
C ASP A 117 -3.35 -4.90 4.02
N SER A 118 -3.51 -5.53 5.19
CA SER A 118 -2.39 -5.90 6.05
C SER A 118 -2.67 -7.17 6.87
N ILE A 119 -1.59 -7.85 7.24
CA ILE A 119 -1.61 -8.98 8.17
C ILE A 119 -0.63 -8.66 9.31
N HIS A 120 -1.10 -8.74 10.54
CA HIS A 120 -0.29 -8.57 11.74
C HIS A 120 -0.30 -9.83 12.57
N PHE A 121 0.87 -10.25 13.03
CA PHE A 121 1.03 -11.38 13.94
C PHE A 121 1.42 -10.84 15.32
N THR A 122 0.69 -11.25 16.36
CA THR A 122 1.07 -11.01 17.76
C THR A 122 0.96 -12.30 18.56
N TYR A 123 1.52 -12.32 19.76
CA TYR A 123 1.44 -13.46 20.67
C TYR A 123 0.88 -13.01 22.02
N GLY A 124 0.18 -13.94 22.70
CA GLY A 124 -0.29 -13.72 24.06
C GLY A 124 0.88 -13.65 25.06
N PRO A 125 0.68 -13.06 26.25
CA PRO A 125 1.73 -12.99 27.27
C PRO A 125 2.23 -14.37 27.73
N GLU A 126 1.40 -15.41 27.58
CA GLU A 126 1.77 -16.80 27.87
C GLU A 126 2.47 -17.52 26.70
N ASN A 127 2.63 -16.87 25.54
CA ASN A 127 3.25 -17.42 24.32
C ASN A 127 2.65 -18.75 23.80
N ASP A 128 1.44 -19.09 24.23
CA ASP A 128 0.73 -20.33 23.86
C ASP A 128 -0.17 -20.13 22.62
N ARG A 129 -0.49 -18.87 22.29
CA ARG A 129 -1.33 -18.48 21.16
C ARG A 129 -0.64 -17.50 20.23
N VAL A 130 -0.83 -17.76 18.95
CA VAL A 130 -0.56 -16.86 17.83
C VAL A 130 -1.86 -16.16 17.48
N ASN A 131 -1.87 -14.83 17.61
CA ASN A 131 -2.97 -13.99 17.15
C ASN A 131 -2.62 -13.46 15.76
N THR A 132 -3.45 -13.76 14.78
CA THR A 132 -3.36 -13.18 13.43
C THR A 132 -4.48 -12.17 13.26
N TYR A 133 -4.13 -10.94 12.92
CA TYR A 133 -5.05 -9.86 12.60
C TYR A 133 -4.94 -9.54 11.12
N ILE A 134 -5.99 -9.82 10.37
CA ILE A 134 -6.08 -9.49 8.94
C ILE A 134 -7.00 -8.28 8.82
N LYS A 135 -6.45 -7.16 8.33
CA LYS A 135 -7.26 -6.02 7.91
C LYS A 135 -7.56 -6.17 6.43
N ARG A 136 -8.83 -6.12 6.05
CA ARG A 136 -9.28 -6.13 4.66
C ARG A 136 -9.24 -4.73 4.05
N ASN A 137 -9.29 -4.66 2.73
CA ASN A 137 -9.27 -3.39 2.00
C ASN A 137 -10.47 -2.49 2.33
N ASP A 138 -11.59 -3.07 2.76
CA ASP A 138 -12.80 -2.38 3.24
C ASP A 138 -12.76 -2.02 4.73
N GLU A 139 -11.59 -2.18 5.36
CA GLU A 139 -11.32 -1.94 6.77
C GLU A 139 -11.95 -2.93 7.76
N GLU A 140 -12.70 -3.93 7.27
CA GLU A 140 -13.14 -5.02 8.14
C GLU A 140 -11.94 -5.78 8.70
N GLN A 141 -12.07 -6.21 9.95
CA GLN A 141 -11.00 -6.89 10.66
C GLN A 141 -11.42 -8.31 10.98
N PHE A 142 -10.52 -9.24 10.67
CA PHE A 142 -10.65 -10.63 11.03
C PHE A 142 -9.52 -11.00 11.99
N THR A 143 -9.88 -11.54 13.15
CA THR A 143 -8.91 -11.99 14.15
C THR A 143 -9.00 -13.51 14.30
N LEU A 144 -7.88 -14.18 14.08
CA LEU A 144 -7.71 -15.60 14.38
C LEU A 144 -6.82 -15.76 15.60
N ARG A 145 -7.29 -16.52 16.59
CA ARG A 145 -6.47 -16.95 17.73
C ARG A 145 -6.19 -18.44 17.57
N LEU A 146 -4.96 -18.77 17.27
CA LEU A 146 -4.53 -20.13 16.94
C LEU A 146 -3.43 -20.56 17.89
N ASN A 147 -3.36 -21.84 18.23
CA ASN A 147 -2.13 -22.41 18.79
C ASN A 147 -1.11 -22.72 17.66
N PRO A 148 0.17 -23.01 17.98
CA PRO A 148 1.18 -23.29 16.96
C PRO A 148 0.84 -24.45 16.01
N TRP A 149 0.15 -25.48 16.50
CA TRP A 149 -0.27 -26.61 15.66
C TRP A 149 -1.36 -26.18 14.65
N GLU A 150 -2.39 -25.47 15.09
CA GLU A 150 -3.44 -24.93 14.22
C GLU A 150 -2.86 -23.99 13.15
N PHE A 151 -1.91 -23.15 13.55
CA PHE A 151 -1.24 -22.22 12.63
C PHE A 151 -0.44 -22.96 11.55
N THR A 152 0.40 -23.93 11.94
CA THR A 152 1.19 -24.71 10.99
C THR A 152 0.33 -25.61 10.10
N PHE A 153 -0.79 -26.11 10.63
CA PHE A 153 -1.78 -26.86 9.85
C PHE A 153 -2.47 -25.98 8.79
N MET A 154 -2.88 -24.77 9.16
CA MET A 154 -3.45 -23.80 8.21
C MET A 154 -2.46 -23.44 7.09
N LEU A 155 -1.17 -23.25 7.43
CA LEU A 155 -0.13 -23.00 6.43
C LEU A 155 0.04 -24.16 5.46
N LYS A 156 0.08 -25.40 5.97
CA LYS A 156 0.12 -26.61 5.13
C LYS A 156 -1.02 -26.62 4.12
N ASP A 157 -2.26 -26.49 4.60
CA ASP A 157 -3.45 -26.59 3.76
C ASP A 157 -3.54 -25.44 2.74
N SER A 158 -3.09 -24.24 3.13
CA SER A 158 -3.03 -23.08 2.22
C SER A 158 -2.02 -23.29 1.08
N ILE A 159 -0.83 -23.81 1.39
CA ILE A 159 0.21 -24.13 0.40
C ILE A 159 -0.26 -25.26 -0.51
N GLU A 160 -0.88 -26.30 0.05
CA GLU A 160 -1.42 -27.43 -0.69
C GLU A 160 -2.51 -26.97 -1.67
N TYR A 161 -3.47 -26.15 -1.21
CA TYR A 161 -4.49 -25.56 -2.07
C TYR A 161 -3.87 -24.75 -3.21
N PHE A 162 -2.95 -23.82 -2.91
CA PHE A 162 -2.33 -22.98 -3.93
C PHE A 162 -1.53 -23.80 -4.95
N SER A 163 -0.80 -24.81 -4.50
CA SER A 163 -0.02 -25.71 -5.38
C SER A 163 -0.93 -26.47 -6.34
N ASN A 164 -2.05 -27.00 -5.84
CA ASN A 164 -3.03 -27.71 -6.66
C ASN A 164 -3.66 -26.76 -7.70
N MET A 165 -4.06 -25.55 -7.29
CA MET A 165 -4.61 -24.56 -8.22
C MET A 165 -3.65 -24.13 -9.33
N ILE A 166 -2.34 -24.10 -9.07
CA ILE A 166 -1.33 -23.86 -10.11
C ILE A 166 -1.16 -25.09 -11.00
N ASN A 167 -0.98 -26.27 -10.40
CA ASN A 167 -0.72 -27.51 -11.16
C ASN A 167 -1.89 -27.91 -12.06
N ASP A 168 -3.11 -27.57 -11.64
CA ASP A 168 -4.34 -27.82 -12.40
C ASP A 168 -4.66 -26.68 -13.39
N ASP A 169 -3.76 -25.70 -13.56
CA ASP A 169 -3.91 -24.53 -14.45
C ASP A 169 -5.20 -23.72 -14.20
N VAL A 170 -5.70 -23.72 -12.95
CA VAL A 170 -6.92 -22.99 -12.56
C VAL A 170 -6.66 -21.49 -12.38
N LEU A 171 -5.46 -21.13 -11.91
CA LEU A 171 -5.06 -19.75 -11.65
C LEU A 171 -4.18 -19.19 -12.78
N ASP A 172 -4.54 -18.03 -13.33
CA ASP A 172 -3.65 -17.26 -14.21
C ASP A 172 -2.63 -16.47 -13.39
N TYR A 173 -1.55 -17.16 -13.00
CA TYR A 173 -0.47 -16.58 -12.19
C TYR A 173 0.63 -15.93 -13.02
N LYS A 174 0.58 -16.04 -14.36
CA LYS A 174 1.65 -15.56 -15.26
C LYS A 174 2.02 -14.09 -15.06
N PRO A 175 1.07 -13.15 -14.85
CA PRO A 175 1.40 -11.74 -14.62
C PRO A 175 2.22 -11.50 -13.35
N PHE A 176 2.16 -12.40 -12.37
CA PHE A 176 2.78 -12.27 -11.05
C PHE A 176 3.87 -13.32 -10.80
N LYS A 177 4.27 -14.07 -11.84
CA LYS A 177 5.13 -15.26 -11.73
C LYS A 177 6.39 -14.99 -10.92
N ASP A 178 7.12 -13.92 -11.24
CA ASP A 178 8.41 -13.64 -10.62
C ASP A 178 8.26 -13.28 -9.14
N SER A 179 7.27 -12.45 -8.79
CA SER A 179 6.95 -12.12 -7.39
C SER A 179 6.44 -13.32 -6.60
N ILE A 180 5.66 -14.20 -7.22
CA ILE A 180 5.21 -15.45 -6.60
C ILE A 180 6.43 -16.33 -6.30
N LEU A 181 7.34 -16.49 -7.26
CA LEU A 181 8.53 -17.31 -7.10
C LEU A 181 9.43 -16.79 -5.96
N GLU A 182 9.69 -15.49 -5.92
CA GLU A 182 10.44 -14.84 -4.83
C GLU A 182 9.82 -15.14 -3.46
N ASN A 183 8.49 -15.02 -3.34
CA ASN A 183 7.79 -15.34 -2.10
C ASN A 183 7.92 -16.82 -1.71
N VAL A 184 7.83 -17.74 -2.69
CA VAL A 184 7.99 -19.19 -2.45
C VAL A 184 9.40 -19.51 -1.94
N GLU A 185 10.43 -18.88 -2.49
CA GLU A 185 11.82 -19.04 -2.05
C GLU A 185 12.01 -18.54 -0.60
N LEU A 186 11.48 -17.35 -0.27
CA LEU A 186 11.52 -16.81 1.10
C LEU A 186 10.78 -17.71 2.11
N ILE A 187 9.66 -18.31 1.71
CA ILE A 187 8.93 -19.28 2.52
C ILE A 187 9.80 -20.53 2.74
N GLN A 188 10.43 -21.05 1.69
CA GLN A 188 11.29 -22.23 1.79
C GLN A 188 12.46 -22.03 2.75
N ASP A 189 13.11 -20.86 2.70
CA ASP A 189 14.18 -20.49 3.62
C ASP A 189 13.68 -20.43 5.07
N SER A 190 12.54 -19.78 5.29
CA SER A 190 11.91 -19.67 6.61
C SER A 190 11.53 -21.04 7.19
N LEU A 191 10.98 -21.93 6.36
CA LEU A 191 10.65 -23.31 6.74
C LEU A 191 11.91 -24.12 7.08
N THR A 192 13.00 -23.90 6.35
CA THR A 192 14.28 -24.56 6.63
C THR A 192 14.85 -24.13 7.98
N GLN A 193 14.80 -22.83 8.29
CA GLN A 193 15.21 -22.31 9.59
C GLN A 193 14.36 -22.88 10.73
N LEU A 194 13.03 -22.89 10.56
CA LEU A 194 12.09 -23.45 11.54
C LEU A 194 12.36 -24.94 11.81
N LYS A 195 12.51 -25.73 10.75
CA LYS A 195 12.81 -27.17 10.83
C LYS A 195 14.13 -27.43 11.56
N ASN A 196 15.17 -26.68 11.24
CA ASN A 196 16.48 -26.82 11.89
C ASN A 196 16.42 -26.46 13.38
N LYS A 197 15.60 -25.48 13.76
CA LYS A 197 15.40 -25.10 15.15
C LYS A 197 14.71 -26.22 15.94
N ILE A 198 13.59 -26.74 15.44
CA ILE A 198 12.83 -27.82 16.09
C ILE A 198 13.66 -29.10 16.22
N LYS A 199 14.36 -29.52 15.16
CA LYS A 199 15.18 -30.75 15.18
C LYS A 199 16.38 -30.68 16.11
N LYS A 200 16.95 -29.49 16.35
CA LYS A 200 18.06 -29.32 17.30
C LYS A 200 17.60 -29.54 18.75
N GLU A 201 16.33 -29.29 19.05
CA GLU A 201 15.75 -29.50 20.38
C GLU A 201 15.54 -30.99 20.68
N GLU A 202 15.37 -31.84 19.66
CA GLU A 202 15.33 -33.31 19.83
C GLU A 202 16.69 -33.93 20.18
N LEU A 203 17.79 -33.18 20.05
CA LEU A 203 19.16 -33.64 20.32
C LEU A 203 19.76 -33.07 21.62
N SER A 204 18.97 -32.31 22.39
CA SER A 204 19.34 -31.66 23.66
C SER A 204 18.73 -32.40 24.84
#